data_AF-A0A6A0GUA5-F1
#
_entry.id   AF-A0A6A0GUA5-F1
#
_cell.length_a   1.000
_cell.length_b   1.000
_cell.length_c   1.000
_cell.angle_alpha   90.00
_cell.angle_beta   90.00
_cell.angle_gamma   90.00
#
_symmetry.space_group_name_H-M   'P 1'
#
loop_
_entity.id
_entity.type
_entity.pdbx_description
1 polymer ?
#
loop_
_entity_poly.entity_id
_entity_poly.type
_entity_poly.pdbx_seq_one_letter_code
_entity_poly.pdbx_strand_id
1 'polypeptide(L)'
;MERSLEQRYAIKFCVRLRRNATETFQMLQEAFKDDCISKSQSGKWHKAFKEGREEVADEPRSGRPTTTRTEENVDRVREVLRSKQ
;
A
#
# COMPACT_ATOMS: atom_id res chain seq x y z
N MET A 1 5.39 -11.18 3.77
CA MET A 1 4.44 -10.17 4.30
C MET A 1 4.80 -9.76 5.73
N GLU A 2 5.18 -10.68 6.62
CA GLU A 2 5.59 -10.34 8.00
C GLU A 2 6.91 -9.57 8.08
N ARG A 3 7.93 -9.94 7.29
CA ARG A 3 9.24 -9.24 7.28
C ARG A 3 9.15 -7.76 6.94
N SER A 4 8.17 -7.35 6.13
CA SER A 4 7.93 -5.93 5.83
C SER A 4 7.22 -5.19 6.95
N LEU A 5 6.52 -5.88 7.86
CA LEU A 5 5.79 -5.27 8.97
C LEU A 5 6.76 -4.80 10.07
N GLU A 6 7.73 -5.63 10.43
CA GLU A 6 8.76 -5.30 11.42
C GLU A 6 9.55 -4.04 11.01
N GLN A 7 9.97 -3.96 9.75
CA GLN A 7 10.67 -2.79 9.21
C GLN A 7 9.79 -1.53 9.22
N ARG A 8 8.47 -1.67 9.01
CA ARG A 8 7.52 -0.53 9.14
C ARG A 8 7.42 -0.05 10.59
N TYR A 9 7.42 -0.95 11.57
CA TYR A 9 7.49 -0.56 12.98
C TYR A 9 8.80 0.16 13.30
N ALA A 10 9.94 -0.32 12.77
CA ALA A 10 11.23 0.35 12.93
C ALA A 10 11.21 1.77 12.33
N ILE A 11 10.58 1.97 11.17
CA ILE A 11 10.38 3.31 10.59
C ILE A 11 9.51 4.19 11.50
N LYS A 12 8.38 3.66 11.98
CA LYS A 12 7.47 4.39 12.89
C LYS A 12 8.20 4.83 14.17
N PHE A 13 9.04 3.96 14.72
CA PHE A 13 9.91 4.25 15.85
C PHE A 13 10.90 5.39 15.52
N CYS A 14 11.59 5.31 14.38
CA CYS A 14 12.53 6.35 13.94
C CYS A 14 11.85 7.72 13.75
N VAL A 15 10.63 7.76 13.22
CA VAL A 15 9.82 8.98 13.10
C VAL A 15 9.50 9.56 14.48
N ARG A 16 9.18 8.71 15.47
CA ARG A 16 8.95 9.12 16.87
C ARG A 16 10.22 9.69 17.51
N LEU A 17 11.39 9.17 17.14
CA LEU A 17 12.71 9.70 17.50
C LEU A 17 13.12 10.94 16.69
N ARG A 18 12.25 11.48 15.83
CA ARG A 18 12.49 12.65 14.97
C ARG A 18 13.67 12.48 14.00
N ARG A 19 14.00 11.23 13.62
CA ARG A 19 15.00 10.95 12.58
C ARG A 19 14.46 11.30 11.20
N ASN A 20 15.36 11.78 10.34
CA ASN A 20 14.98 12.07 8.96
C ASN A 20 14.89 10.77 8.13
N ALA A 21 14.31 10.87 6.92
CA ALA A 21 14.06 9.70 6.09
C ALA A 21 15.36 9.00 5.63
N THR A 22 16.43 9.76 5.41
CA THR A 22 17.74 9.23 5.01
C THR A 22 18.39 8.46 6.15
N GLU A 23 18.43 9.03 7.35
CA GLU A 23 18.93 8.36 8.56
C GLU A 23 18.14 7.09 8.84
N THR A 24 16.81 7.17 8.76
CA THR A 24 15.93 6.00 8.97
C THR A 24 16.27 4.88 8.00
N PHE A 25 16.48 5.20 6.71
CA PHE A 25 16.86 4.20 5.72
C PHE A 25 18.24 3.60 5.99
N GLN A 26 19.23 4.39 6.40
CA GLN A 26 20.55 3.87 6.78
C GLN A 26 20.47 2.91 7.97
N MET A 27 19.68 3.25 9.00
CA MET A 27 19.45 2.38 10.15
C MET A 27 18.77 1.07 9.75
N LEU A 28 17.81 1.12 8.81
CA LEU A 28 17.20 -0.10 8.27
C LEU A 28 18.20 -0.96 7.50
N GLN A 29 19.05 -0.35 6.67
CA GLN A 29 20.09 -1.08 5.92
C GLN A 29 21.07 -1.78 6.86
N GLU A 30 21.44 -1.13 7.97
CA GLU A 30 22.33 -1.71 8.96
C GLU A 30 21.68 -2.89 9.72
N ALA A 31 20.42 -2.73 10.13
CA ALA A 31 19.70 -3.75 10.90
C ALA A 31 19.26 -4.95 10.06
N PHE A 32 18.74 -4.73 8.84
CA PHE A 32 18.10 -5.77 8.02
C PHE A 32 18.94 -6.24 6.84
N LYS A 33 20.02 -5.52 6.50
CA LYS A 33 20.96 -5.88 5.42
C LYS A 33 20.25 -6.21 4.11
N ASP A 34 20.44 -7.43 3.61
CA ASP A 34 19.89 -7.89 2.32
C ASP A 34 18.35 -8.00 2.33
N ASP A 35 17.74 -8.15 3.51
CA ASP A 35 16.29 -8.18 3.68
C ASP A 35 15.66 -6.77 3.80
N CYS A 36 16.47 -5.70 3.74
CA CYS A 36 15.99 -4.32 3.88
C CYS A 36 15.01 -3.95 2.75
N ILE A 37 13.88 -3.34 3.10
CA ILE A 37 12.95 -2.77 2.12
C ILE A 37 13.65 -1.69 1.28
N SER A 38 13.15 -1.46 0.07
CA SER A 38 13.74 -0.45 -0.82
C SER A 38 13.62 0.97 -0.25
N LYS A 39 14.55 1.85 -0.65
CA LYS A 39 14.53 3.28 -0.29
C LYS A 39 13.19 3.96 -0.59
N SER A 40 12.56 3.59 -1.71
CA SER A 40 11.24 4.10 -2.10
C SER A 40 10.14 3.68 -1.11
N GLN A 41 10.13 2.40 -0.69
CA GLN A 41 9.17 1.91 0.29
C GLN A 41 9.38 2.55 1.67
N SER A 42 10.64 2.62 2.12
CA SER A 42 11.00 3.31 3.36
C SER A 42 10.53 4.76 3.37
N GLY A 43 10.79 5.50 2.28
CA GLY A 43 10.34 6.89 2.13
C GLY A 43 8.82 7.06 2.16
N LYS A 44 8.06 6.16 1.52
CA LYS A 44 6.59 6.18 1.56
C LYS A 44 6.05 6.02 2.99
N TRP A 45 6.56 5.03 3.72
CA TRP A 45 6.16 4.77 5.11
C TRP A 45 6.60 5.89 6.04
N HIS A 46 7.82 6.40 5.90
CA HIS A 46 8.33 7.51 6.72
C HIS A 46 7.43 8.75 6.56
N LYS A 47 7.10 9.12 5.32
CA LYS A 47 6.18 10.21 5.03
C LYS A 47 4.81 9.97 5.66
N ALA A 48 4.22 8.79 5.45
CA ALA A 48 2.90 8.47 5.99
C ALA A 48 2.85 8.55 7.53
N PHE A 49 3.86 8.02 8.23
CA PHE A 49 3.94 8.13 9.69
C PHE A 49 4.20 9.56 10.16
N LYS A 50 4.99 10.35 9.41
CA LYS A 50 5.20 11.77 9.70
C LYS A 50 3.91 12.59 9.54
N GLU A 51 3.04 12.19 8.63
CA GLU A 51 1.71 12.78 8.37
C GLU A 51 0.63 12.28 9.35
N GLY A 52 0.98 11.41 10.31
CA GLY A 52 0.09 10.99 11.39
C GLY A 52 -0.60 9.65 11.18
N ARG A 53 -0.24 8.88 10.15
CA ARG A 53 -0.71 7.48 10.04
C ARG A 53 -0.26 6.67 11.27
N GLU A 54 -1.18 5.91 11.86
CA GLU A 54 -0.84 5.00 12.96
C GLU A 54 -0.77 3.54 12.53
N GLU A 55 -1.56 3.15 11.54
CA GLU A 55 -1.63 1.78 11.03
C GLU A 55 -0.36 1.38 10.26
N VAL A 56 0.19 0.21 10.61
CA VAL A 56 1.36 -0.37 9.92
C VAL A 56 0.96 -1.38 8.83
N ALA A 57 -0.28 -1.85 8.88
CA ALA A 57 -0.85 -2.71 7.86
C ALA A 57 -1.07 -1.93 6.56
N ASP A 58 -1.07 -2.65 5.44
CA ASP A 58 -1.50 -2.06 4.17
C ASP A 58 -2.96 -1.63 4.27
N GLU A 59 -3.30 -0.53 3.60
CA GLU A 59 -4.70 -0.16 3.44
C GLU A 59 -5.44 -1.22 2.62
N PRO A 60 -6.75 -1.37 2.81
CA PRO A 60 -7.56 -2.22 1.96
C PRO A 60 -7.30 -1.84 0.50
N ARG A 61 -6.84 -2.81 -0.28
CA ARG A 61 -6.68 -2.57 -1.71
C ARG A 61 -8.08 -2.37 -2.27
N SER A 62 -8.37 -1.17 -2.75
CA SER A 62 -9.49 -0.95 -3.65
C SER A 62 -9.29 -1.89 -4.83
N GLY A 63 -10.00 -3.02 -4.82
CA GLY A 63 -10.03 -3.94 -5.94
C GLY A 63 -10.60 -3.22 -7.16
N ARG A 64 -10.53 -3.88 -8.32
CA ARG A 64 -11.24 -3.38 -9.50
C ARG A 64 -12.72 -3.18 -9.13
N PRO A 65 -13.29 -1.97 -9.23
CA PRO A 65 -14.71 -1.79 -9.04
C PRO A 65 -15.45 -2.74 -9.98
N THR A 66 -16.27 -3.63 -9.43
CA THR A 66 -17.10 -4.52 -10.24
C THR A 66 -18.37 -3.77 -10.66
N THR A 67 -18.20 -2.62 -11.30
CA THR A 67 -19.31 -1.82 -11.85
C THR A 67 -19.79 -2.38 -13.20
N THR A 68 -19.17 -3.45 -13.69
CA THR A 68 -19.44 -4.02 -15.02
C THR A 68 -20.67 -4.93 -15.05
N ARG A 69 -21.07 -5.54 -13.91
CA ARG A 69 -22.25 -6.41 -13.78
C ARG A 69 -23.42 -5.68 -13.08
N THR A 70 -23.88 -4.58 -13.65
CA THR A 70 -25.21 -4.03 -13.28
C THR A 70 -26.30 -4.75 -14.06
N GLU A 71 -27.49 -4.88 -13.49
CA GLU A 71 -28.66 -5.43 -14.21
C GLU A 71 -28.93 -4.64 -15.50
N GLU A 72 -28.76 -3.32 -15.46
CA GLU A 72 -28.84 -2.44 -16.63
C GLU A 72 -27.87 -2.86 -17.75
N ASN A 73 -26.61 -3.14 -17.44
CA ASN A 73 -25.64 -3.59 -18.44
C ASN A 73 -25.97 -4.99 -18.97
N VAL A 74 -26.52 -5.87 -18.12
CA VAL A 74 -26.99 -7.20 -18.52
C VAL A 74 -28.18 -7.10 -19.47
N ASP A 75 -29.13 -6.22 -19.18
CA ASP A 75 -30.32 -6.03 -20.00
C ASP A 75 -29.99 -5.36 -21.34
N ARG A 76 -29.12 -4.36 -21.36
CA ARG A 76 -28.59 -3.79 -22.63
C ARG A 76 -27.93 -4.84 -23.51
N VAL A 77 -27.13 -5.75 -22.94
CA VAL A 77 -26.51 -6.85 -23.71
C VAL A 77 -27.56 -7.84 -24.22
N ARG A 78 -28.58 -8.16 -23.41
CA ARG A 78 -29.70 -9.02 -23.82
C ARG A 78 -30.48 -8.41 -25.00
N GLU A 79 -30.74 -7.12 -24.98
CA GLU A 79 -31.40 -6.41 -26.10
C GLU A 79 -30.57 -6.45 -27.39
N VAL A 80 -29.26 -6.21 -27.30
CA VAL A 80 -28.37 -6.30 -28.45
C VAL A 80 -28.34 -7.72 -29.03
N LEU A 81 -28.36 -8.76 -28.19
CA LEU A 81 -28.43 -10.15 -28.66
C LEU A 81 -29.76 -10.49 -29.33
N ARG A 82 -30.89 -10.01 -28.79
CA ARG A 82 -32.24 -10.27 -29.34
C ARG A 82 -32.50 -9.55 -30.66
N SER A 83 -31.88 -8.39 -30.88
CA SER A 83 -32.04 -7.60 -32.12
C SER A 83 -31.20 -8.10 -33.30
N LYS A 84 -30.35 -9.11 -33.10
CA LYS A 84 -29.50 -9.72 -34.14
C LYS A 84 -29.98 -11.10 -34.60
N GLN A 85 -31.21 -11.49 -34.27
CA GLN A 85 -31.90 -12.68 -34.77
C GLN A 85 -33.08 -12.26 -35.65
#